data_AF-A0A1F6HXK6-F1
#
_entry.id   AF-A0A1F6HXK6-F1
#
_cell.length_a   1.000
_cell.length_b   1.000
_cell.length_c   1.000
_cell.angle_alpha   90.00
_cell.angle_beta   90.00
_cell.angle_gamma   90.00
#
_symmetry.space_group_name_H-M   'P 1'
#
loop_
_entity.id
_entity.type
_entity.pdbx_description
1 polymer ?
#
loop_
_entity_poly.entity_id
_entity_poly.type
_entity_poly.pdbx_seq_one_letter_code
_entity_poly.pdbx_strand_id
1 'polypeptide(L)'
;MKNFIFSLFASSLLFLVIGTSASADTSCQPIYGGGQTCVQVGNVFINKTVLKPGSSDFVDNLGINDPKYSPASNVTFHITVTNNGGDTVSKVTVKDVLPQFVSFVSGPGSFDSNTKVLTFDVGNLAAGESRTFTIAAKVADADKLPSNQGITCVVNQAMSTADNNQQSSDNSQFCIGKPVLGETTKGGLKVFPSQPITKTPATGPEMLGLLGLIPSAITGFFLRKKTSS
;
A
#
# COMPACT_ATOMS: atom_id res chain seq x y z
N MET A 1 -43.04 -46.56 64.82
CA MET A 1 -42.72 -46.69 63.37
C MET A 1 -42.79 -45.29 62.79
N LYS A 2 -41.69 -44.54 62.89
CA LYS A 2 -40.76 -44.12 61.81
C LYS A 2 -41.34 -43.05 60.87
N ASN A 3 -40.95 -41.80 61.17
CA ASN A 3 -41.06 -40.56 60.39
C ASN A 3 -40.49 -40.72 58.98
N PHE A 4 -41.01 -39.98 57.99
CA PHE A 4 -40.19 -39.49 56.87
C PHE A 4 -40.75 -38.18 56.28
N ILE A 5 -39.91 -37.15 56.39
CA ILE A 5 -40.02 -35.81 55.79
C ILE A 5 -39.32 -35.89 54.43
N PHE A 6 -39.92 -35.38 53.35
CA PHE A 6 -39.22 -35.15 52.07
C PHE A 6 -39.25 -33.66 51.71
N SER A 7 -38.09 -33.04 51.90
CA SER A 7 -37.72 -31.69 51.49
C SER A 7 -37.36 -31.70 50.00
N LEU A 8 -38.03 -30.86 49.19
CA LEU A 8 -37.60 -30.55 47.82
C LEU A 8 -36.64 -29.35 47.87
N PHE A 9 -35.36 -29.60 47.62
CA PHE A 9 -34.34 -28.57 47.43
C PHE A 9 -34.48 -27.97 46.02
N ALA A 10 -34.90 -26.70 45.94
CA ALA A 10 -34.77 -25.89 44.74
C ALA A 10 -33.33 -25.37 44.64
N SER A 11 -32.49 -26.05 43.86
CA SER A 11 -31.12 -25.60 43.57
C SER A 11 -31.18 -24.49 42.51
N SER A 12 -31.07 -23.24 42.98
CA SER A 12 -30.93 -22.06 42.13
C SER A 12 -29.54 -22.04 41.50
N LEU A 13 -29.47 -22.34 40.20
CA LEU A 13 -28.25 -22.24 39.41
C LEU A 13 -27.95 -20.75 39.14
N LEU A 14 -27.10 -20.16 39.98
CA LEU A 14 -26.58 -18.82 39.76
C LEU A 14 -25.57 -18.88 38.61
N PHE A 15 -26.02 -18.57 37.38
CA PHE A 15 -25.13 -18.38 36.24
C PHE A 15 -24.26 -17.14 36.48
N LEU A 16 -23.00 -17.39 36.83
CA LEU A 16 -21.96 -16.36 36.85
C LEU A 16 -21.70 -15.94 35.39
N VAL A 17 -22.25 -14.80 34.98
CA VAL A 17 -21.87 -14.15 33.73
C VAL A 17 -20.46 -13.60 33.94
N ILE A 18 -19.45 -14.41 33.62
CA ILE A 18 -18.08 -13.94 33.51
C ILE A 18 -18.06 -13.04 32.27
N GLY A 19 -17.98 -11.73 32.47
CA GLY A 19 -17.72 -10.81 31.39
C GLY A 19 -16.38 -11.18 30.76
N THR A 20 -16.41 -11.72 29.55
CA THR A 20 -15.21 -11.89 28.74
C THR A 20 -14.79 -10.50 28.31
N SER A 21 -13.87 -9.88 29.05
CA SER A 21 -13.16 -8.72 28.53
C SER A 21 -12.38 -9.18 27.30
N ALA A 22 -12.84 -8.75 26.13
CA ALA A 22 -12.12 -8.92 24.88
C ALA A 22 -10.79 -8.15 24.98
N SER A 23 -9.69 -8.88 25.12
CA SER A 23 -8.36 -8.30 24.98
C SER A 23 -8.14 -7.89 23.53
N ALA A 24 -7.83 -6.62 23.29
CA ALA A 24 -7.40 -6.15 21.98
C ALA A 24 -6.20 -6.99 21.52
N ASP A 25 -6.34 -7.64 20.36
CA ASP A 25 -5.27 -8.46 19.81
C ASP A 25 -4.13 -7.54 19.37
N THR A 26 -2.97 -7.69 19.97
CA THR A 26 -1.82 -6.83 19.71
C THR A 26 -0.95 -7.53 18.68
N SER A 27 -1.02 -7.11 17.42
CA SER A 27 -0.18 -7.66 16.36
C SER A 27 1.18 -6.95 16.36
N CYS A 28 2.21 -7.66 16.79
CA CYS A 28 3.58 -7.16 16.79
C CYS A 28 4.32 -7.66 15.54
N GLN A 29 4.73 -6.73 14.67
CA GLN A 29 5.59 -7.05 13.54
C GLN A 29 7.05 -6.74 13.93
N PRO A 30 8.02 -7.62 13.59
CA PRO A 30 9.44 -7.35 13.81
C PRO A 30 9.93 -6.30 12.82
N ILE A 31 10.69 -5.30 13.30
CA ILE A 31 11.34 -4.30 12.45
C ILE A 31 12.81 -4.66 12.20
N TYR A 32 13.29 -4.40 10.98
CA TYR A 32 14.70 -4.55 10.64
C TYR A 32 15.53 -3.54 11.45
N GLY A 33 16.47 -4.02 12.26
CA GLY A 33 17.27 -3.20 13.20
C GLY A 33 17.04 -3.52 14.68
N GLY A 34 16.11 -4.42 15.00
CA GLY A 34 15.82 -4.86 16.36
C GLY A 34 14.71 -4.03 17.01
N GLY A 35 13.75 -4.73 17.63
CA GLY A 35 12.54 -4.15 18.20
C GLY A 35 11.27 -4.78 17.63
N GLN A 36 10.16 -4.63 18.36
CA GLN A 36 8.82 -4.96 17.89
C GLN A 36 7.99 -3.69 17.90
N THR A 37 7.34 -3.37 16.77
CA THR A 37 6.28 -2.38 16.75
C THR A 37 4.97 -3.13 16.89
N CYS A 38 4.37 -3.02 18.07
CA CYS A 38 3.07 -3.59 18.36
C CYS A 38 1.99 -2.58 17.97
N VAL A 39 1.17 -2.93 16.98
CA VAL A 39 -0.04 -2.17 16.66
C VAL A 39 -1.18 -2.85 17.42
N GLN A 40 -1.93 -2.08 18.20
CA GLN A 40 -3.19 -2.57 18.75
C GLN A 40 -4.10 -2.82 17.55
N VAL A 41 -4.43 -4.07 17.23
CA VAL A 41 -5.48 -4.34 16.25
C VAL A 41 -6.77 -3.95 16.96
N GLY A 42 -7.20 -2.73 16.67
CA GLY A 42 -8.40 -2.20 17.26
C GLY A 42 -9.62 -3.01 16.86
N ASN A 43 -10.68 -2.88 17.63
CA ASN A 43 -12.00 -3.39 17.27
C ASN A 43 -12.50 -2.75 15.96
N VAL A 44 -12.02 -1.55 15.62
CA VAL A 44 -12.27 -0.91 14.33
C VAL A 44 -11.30 -1.42 13.25
N PHE A 45 -11.85 -1.91 12.15
CA PHE A 45 -11.11 -2.37 10.97
C PHE A 45 -11.56 -1.58 9.74
N ILE A 46 -10.62 -1.15 8.91
CA ILE A 46 -10.91 -0.48 7.64
C ILE A 46 -10.43 -1.37 6.49
N ASN A 47 -11.26 -1.48 5.45
CA ASN A 47 -10.93 -2.14 4.19
C ASN A 47 -11.15 -1.16 3.04
N LYS A 48 -10.18 -1.04 2.16
CA LYS A 48 -10.19 -0.13 1.02
C LYS A 48 -9.99 -0.92 -0.26
N THR A 49 -10.91 -0.72 -1.20
CA THR A 49 -10.85 -1.37 -2.51
C THR A 49 -11.05 -0.34 -3.62
N VAL A 50 -10.59 -0.69 -4.81
CA VAL A 50 -10.75 0.09 -6.02
C VAL A 50 -11.57 -0.69 -7.03
N LEU A 51 -12.46 0.00 -7.74
CA LEU A 51 -13.22 -0.58 -8.83
C LEU A 51 -12.25 -1.02 -9.95
N LYS A 52 -12.46 -2.20 -10.52
CA LYS A 52 -11.69 -2.66 -11.68
C LYS A 52 -12.21 -1.98 -12.96
N PRO A 53 -11.35 -1.33 -13.78
CA PRO A 53 -11.78 -0.71 -15.03
C PRO A 53 -12.54 -1.66 -15.94
N GLY A 54 -13.73 -1.26 -16.38
CA GLY A 54 -14.59 -2.06 -17.27
C GLY A 54 -15.29 -3.25 -16.60
N SER A 55 -15.26 -3.35 -15.27
CA SER A 55 -16.01 -4.33 -14.47
C SER A 55 -16.86 -3.64 -13.40
N SER A 56 -17.66 -4.42 -12.67
CA SER A 56 -18.33 -4.04 -11.43
C SER A 56 -17.56 -4.49 -10.17
N ASP A 57 -16.43 -5.19 -10.35
CA ASP A 57 -15.70 -5.79 -9.23
C ASP A 57 -14.82 -4.77 -8.51
N PHE A 58 -14.91 -4.75 -7.18
CA PHE A 58 -13.97 -4.04 -6.32
C PHE A 58 -12.88 -5.01 -5.86
N VAL A 59 -11.62 -4.58 -5.98
CA VAL A 59 -10.45 -5.38 -5.61
C VAL A 59 -9.53 -4.57 -4.70
N ASP A 60 -8.74 -5.25 -3.87
CA ASP A 60 -7.81 -4.57 -2.97
C ASP A 60 -6.76 -3.79 -3.77
N ASN A 61 -6.20 -4.41 -4.81
CA ASN A 61 -5.13 -3.82 -5.61
C ASN A 61 -5.27 -4.16 -7.09
N LEU A 62 -4.90 -3.20 -7.94
CA LEU A 62 -4.68 -3.36 -9.38
C LEU A 62 -3.20 -3.08 -9.67
N GLY A 63 -2.46 -4.14 -9.99
CA GLY A 63 -1.04 -4.10 -10.31
C GLY A 63 -0.76 -3.78 -11.78
N ILE A 64 0.53 -3.86 -12.14
CA ILE A 64 1.00 -3.52 -13.49
C ILE A 64 0.41 -4.42 -14.60
N ASN A 65 -0.05 -5.62 -14.26
CA ASN A 65 -0.63 -6.57 -15.22
C ASN A 65 -2.16 -6.46 -15.31
N ASP A 66 -2.79 -5.70 -14.43
CA ASP A 66 -4.24 -5.54 -14.38
C ASP A 66 -4.73 -4.43 -15.32
N PRO A 67 -6.05 -4.34 -15.61
CA PRO A 67 -6.61 -3.22 -16.37
C PRO A 67 -6.22 -1.87 -15.74
N LYS A 68 -5.79 -0.93 -16.59
CA LYS A 68 -5.33 0.40 -16.16
C LYS A 68 -6.41 1.43 -16.39
N TYR A 69 -6.41 2.46 -15.55
CA TYR A 69 -7.19 3.66 -15.77
C TYR A 69 -6.58 4.53 -16.86
N SER A 70 -7.42 5.18 -17.65
CA SER A 70 -6.98 6.13 -18.68
C SER A 70 -6.87 7.55 -18.09
N PRO A 71 -6.07 8.45 -18.68
CA PRO A 71 -6.07 9.86 -18.30
C PRO A 71 -7.48 10.46 -18.37
N ALA A 72 -7.77 11.42 -17.49
CA ALA A 72 -9.09 12.06 -17.35
C ALA A 72 -10.28 11.14 -16.97
N SER A 73 -10.07 9.83 -16.79
CA SER A 73 -11.13 8.91 -16.35
C SER A 73 -11.37 9.00 -14.84
N ASN A 74 -12.56 8.55 -14.40
CA ASN A 74 -12.88 8.46 -12.98
C ASN A 74 -12.44 7.12 -12.40
N VAL A 75 -11.84 7.16 -11.21
CA VAL A 75 -11.52 6.04 -10.34
C VAL A 75 -12.49 6.05 -9.18
N THR A 76 -13.08 4.89 -8.87
CA THR A 76 -14.01 4.75 -7.74
C THR A 76 -13.40 3.82 -6.69
N PHE A 77 -13.46 4.23 -5.43
CA PHE A 77 -13.03 3.45 -4.28
C PHE A 77 -14.21 3.15 -3.37
N HIS A 78 -14.14 1.99 -2.72
CA HIS A 78 -14.96 1.70 -1.55
C HIS A 78 -14.09 1.68 -0.30
N ILE A 79 -14.57 2.34 0.75
CA ILE A 79 -14.04 2.22 2.10
C ILE A 79 -15.11 1.55 2.94
N THR A 80 -14.82 0.37 3.47
CA THR A 80 -15.67 -0.32 4.44
C THR A 80 -15.02 -0.23 5.81
N VAL A 81 -15.77 0.25 6.79
CA VAL A 81 -15.33 0.31 8.19
C VAL A 81 -16.20 -0.65 8.99
N THR A 82 -15.56 -1.54 9.74
CA THR A 82 -16.21 -2.62 10.49
C THR A 82 -15.78 -2.56 11.95
N ASN A 83 -16.74 -2.78 12.86
CA ASN A 83 -16.44 -3.10 14.25
C ASN A 83 -16.38 -4.62 14.45
N ASN A 84 -15.17 -5.18 14.51
CA ASN A 84 -14.92 -6.60 14.78
C ASN A 84 -14.91 -6.95 16.28
N GLY A 85 -15.12 -5.96 17.16
CA GLY A 85 -15.16 -6.16 18.62
C GLY A 85 -16.51 -6.61 19.15
N GLY A 86 -16.53 -6.97 20.44
CA GLY A 86 -17.75 -7.36 21.17
C GLY A 86 -18.58 -6.18 21.70
N ASP A 87 -17.99 -4.99 21.77
CA ASP A 87 -18.62 -3.77 22.28
C ASP A 87 -18.81 -2.74 21.17
N THR A 88 -19.67 -1.74 21.40
CA THR A 88 -19.87 -0.62 20.47
C THR A 88 -18.61 0.26 20.40
N VAL A 89 -18.14 0.55 19.19
CA VAL A 89 -17.07 1.52 18.93
C VAL A 89 -17.71 2.88 18.64
N SER A 90 -17.27 3.92 19.34
CA SER A 90 -17.87 5.25 19.25
C SER A 90 -17.03 6.23 18.44
N LYS A 91 -17.71 7.21 17.83
CA LYS A 91 -17.12 8.37 17.12
C LYS A 91 -16.00 7.98 16.15
N VAL A 92 -16.27 6.98 15.31
CA VAL A 92 -15.32 6.57 14.28
C VAL A 92 -15.25 7.65 13.19
N THR A 93 -14.03 8.05 12.87
CA THR A 93 -13.70 8.99 11.80
C THR A 93 -12.79 8.31 10.78
N VAL A 94 -12.86 8.72 9.52
CA VAL A 94 -11.96 8.25 8.46
C VAL A 94 -11.24 9.41 7.82
N LYS A 95 -9.95 9.21 7.55
CA LYS A 95 -9.13 10.06 6.69
C LYS A 95 -8.67 9.25 5.48
N ASP A 96 -8.96 9.71 4.27
CA ASP A 96 -8.49 9.13 3.01
C ASP A 96 -7.55 10.10 2.30
N VAL A 97 -6.28 9.70 2.11
CA VAL A 97 -5.24 10.52 1.52
C VAL A 97 -5.13 10.20 0.04
N LEU A 98 -5.77 11.02 -0.80
CA LEU A 98 -5.76 10.82 -2.24
C LEU A 98 -4.34 10.98 -2.80
N PRO A 99 -3.89 10.04 -3.65
CA PRO A 99 -2.53 10.10 -4.18
C PRO A 99 -2.31 11.26 -5.15
N GLN A 100 -1.05 11.41 -5.57
CA GLN A 100 -0.71 12.20 -6.75
C GLN A 100 -1.44 11.69 -8.00
N PHE A 101 -1.55 12.57 -8.99
CA PHE A 101 -2.20 12.29 -10.29
C PHE A 101 -3.70 11.96 -10.23
N VAL A 102 -4.34 12.14 -9.08
CA VAL A 102 -5.81 12.18 -8.97
C VAL A 102 -6.28 13.43 -8.25
N SER A 103 -7.54 13.78 -8.52
CA SER A 103 -8.28 14.89 -7.90
C SER A 103 -9.61 14.36 -7.36
N PHE A 104 -10.05 14.86 -6.20
CA PHE A 104 -11.33 14.48 -5.62
C PHE A 104 -12.49 14.92 -6.51
N VAL A 105 -13.48 14.03 -6.68
CA VAL A 105 -14.73 14.34 -7.40
C VAL A 105 -15.91 14.33 -6.42
N SER A 106 -16.07 13.24 -5.67
CA SER A 106 -17.17 13.10 -4.71
C SER A 106 -16.85 12.07 -3.64
N GLY A 107 -17.50 12.21 -2.48
CA GLY A 107 -17.34 11.33 -1.33
C GLY A 107 -18.01 11.95 -0.10
N PRO A 108 -18.10 11.21 1.01
CA PRO A 108 -18.66 11.74 2.25
C PRO A 108 -17.72 12.79 2.88
N GLY A 109 -18.30 13.74 3.61
CA GLY A 109 -17.56 14.70 4.44
C GLY A 109 -16.86 15.82 3.68
N SER A 110 -15.66 16.18 4.12
CA SER A 110 -14.93 17.37 3.67
C SER A 110 -13.55 17.01 3.11
N PHE A 111 -13.23 17.54 1.94
CA PHE A 111 -11.93 17.36 1.29
C PHE A 111 -11.07 18.62 1.41
N ASP A 112 -9.85 18.47 1.91
CA ASP A 112 -8.83 19.51 1.90
C ASP A 112 -7.90 19.32 0.68
N SER A 113 -7.97 20.24 -0.28
CA SER A 113 -7.17 20.19 -1.50
C SER A 113 -5.67 20.44 -1.28
N ASN A 114 -5.29 21.11 -0.19
CA ASN A 114 -3.88 21.41 0.10
C ASN A 114 -3.16 20.15 0.60
N THR A 115 -3.80 19.42 1.51
CA THR A 115 -3.27 18.18 2.08
C THR A 115 -3.68 16.93 1.29
N LYS A 116 -4.63 17.05 0.35
CA LYS A 116 -5.27 15.96 -0.39
C LYS A 116 -5.98 14.94 0.51
N VAL A 117 -6.48 15.37 1.66
CA VAL A 117 -7.14 14.50 2.63
C VAL A 117 -8.65 14.70 2.61
N LEU A 118 -9.38 13.63 2.34
CA LEU A 118 -10.82 13.54 2.60
C LEU A 118 -11.05 13.09 4.04
N THR A 119 -11.84 13.82 4.81
CA THR A 119 -12.18 13.47 6.19
C THR A 119 -13.70 13.38 6.36
N PHE A 120 -14.18 12.30 6.97
CA PHE A 120 -15.60 12.11 7.23
C PHE A 120 -15.87 11.30 8.49
N ASP A 121 -17.02 11.57 9.10
CA ASP A 121 -17.51 10.82 10.26
C ASP A 121 -18.25 9.56 9.81
N VAL A 122 -17.86 8.42 10.38
CA VAL A 122 -18.60 7.17 10.30
C VAL A 122 -19.64 7.10 11.41
N GLY A 123 -19.34 7.70 12.57
CA GLY A 123 -20.20 7.68 13.76
C GLY A 123 -19.96 6.45 14.64
N ASN A 124 -20.98 6.02 15.38
CA ASN A 124 -20.88 4.83 16.23
C ASN A 124 -21.19 3.58 15.42
N LEU A 125 -20.49 2.48 15.71
CA LEU A 125 -20.68 1.16 15.13
C LEU A 125 -20.95 0.15 16.24
N ALA A 126 -22.12 -0.50 16.22
CA ALA A 126 -22.42 -1.61 17.12
C ALA A 126 -21.48 -2.80 16.87
N ALA A 127 -21.45 -3.77 17.80
CA ALA A 127 -20.64 -4.98 17.64
C ALA A 127 -21.02 -5.72 16.33
N GLY A 128 -20.03 -5.99 15.48
CA GLY A 128 -20.21 -6.63 14.17
C GLY A 128 -20.76 -5.72 13.06
N GLU A 129 -21.04 -4.44 13.33
CA GLU A 129 -21.57 -3.52 12.31
C GLU A 129 -20.50 -3.09 11.31
N SER A 130 -20.88 -3.05 10.02
CA SER A 130 -20.07 -2.50 8.94
C SER A 130 -20.80 -1.38 8.20
N ARG A 131 -20.06 -0.35 7.76
CA ARG A 131 -20.55 0.69 6.86
C ARG A 131 -19.59 0.89 5.69
N THR A 132 -20.14 1.00 4.48
CA THR A 132 -19.36 1.20 3.25
C THR A 132 -19.63 2.57 2.65
N PHE A 133 -18.56 3.23 2.21
CA PHE A 133 -18.57 4.56 1.64
C PHE A 133 -17.93 4.55 0.25
N THR A 134 -18.55 5.24 -0.69
CA THR A 134 -18.06 5.37 -2.07
C THR A 134 -17.36 6.71 -2.26
N ILE A 135 -16.15 6.66 -2.81
CA ILE A 135 -15.33 7.84 -3.11
C ILE A 135 -14.96 7.81 -4.58
N ALA A 136 -15.19 8.91 -5.29
CA ALA A 136 -14.79 9.08 -6.68
C ALA A 136 -13.66 10.11 -6.78
N ALA A 137 -12.65 9.78 -7.58
CA ALA A 137 -11.55 10.66 -7.94
C ALA A 137 -11.36 10.66 -9.45
N LYS A 138 -10.84 11.74 -10.01
CA LYS A 138 -10.54 11.87 -11.44
C LYS A 138 -9.04 11.82 -11.65
N VAL A 139 -8.60 10.94 -12.56
CA VAL A 139 -7.22 10.84 -13.02
C VAL A 139 -6.84 12.12 -13.75
N ALA A 140 -5.62 12.58 -13.52
CA ALA A 140 -5.07 13.75 -14.20
C ALA A 140 -5.06 13.55 -15.73
N ASP A 141 -5.04 14.67 -16.44
CA ASP A 141 -4.84 14.70 -17.89
C ASP A 141 -3.45 14.13 -18.26
N ALA A 142 -3.32 13.64 -19.49
CA ALA A 142 -2.14 12.88 -19.93
C ALA A 142 -0.82 13.67 -19.86
N ASP A 143 -0.89 14.99 -20.01
CA ASP A 143 0.21 15.96 -19.95
C ASP A 143 0.74 16.18 -18.53
N LYS A 144 -0.07 15.90 -17.50
CA LYS A 144 0.29 16.01 -16.08
C LYS A 144 0.84 14.71 -15.50
N LEU A 145 0.88 13.64 -16.29
CA LEU A 145 1.47 12.36 -15.93
C LEU A 145 2.94 12.27 -16.36
N PRO A 146 3.78 11.43 -15.71
CA PRO A 146 5.19 11.30 -16.07
C PRO A 146 5.42 10.98 -17.55
N SER A 147 6.05 11.89 -18.29
CA SER A 147 6.19 11.78 -19.75
C SER A 147 6.98 10.54 -20.19
N ASN A 148 7.96 10.12 -19.40
CA ASN A 148 8.86 9.00 -19.65
C ASN A 148 8.31 7.61 -19.24
N GLN A 149 7.08 7.52 -18.73
CA GLN A 149 6.46 6.26 -18.33
C GLN A 149 5.16 6.01 -19.10
N GLY A 150 4.93 4.76 -19.51
CA GLY A 150 3.66 4.33 -20.10
C GLY A 150 2.63 3.87 -19.07
N ILE A 151 3.11 3.49 -17.87
CA ILE A 151 2.28 3.05 -16.75
C ILE A 151 2.80 3.73 -15.49
N THR A 152 1.90 4.32 -14.73
CA THR A 152 2.19 4.92 -13.42
C THR A 152 1.24 4.34 -12.39
N CYS A 153 1.77 3.64 -11.39
CA CYS A 153 0.96 3.10 -10.30
C CYS A 153 1.04 4.00 -9.08
N VAL A 154 -0.11 4.18 -8.42
CA VAL A 154 -0.24 4.99 -7.22
C VAL A 154 -1.05 4.24 -6.17
N VAL A 155 -0.87 4.61 -4.91
CA VAL A 155 -1.52 3.97 -3.77
C VAL A 155 -2.38 5.00 -3.06
N ASN A 156 -3.66 4.70 -2.87
CA ASN A 156 -4.56 5.51 -2.05
C ASN A 156 -4.64 4.89 -0.65
N GLN A 157 -4.41 5.68 0.40
CA GLN A 157 -4.34 5.19 1.78
C GLN A 157 -5.47 5.79 2.61
N ALA A 158 -6.22 4.92 3.29
CA ALA A 158 -7.25 5.32 4.23
C ALA A 158 -6.88 4.88 5.66
N MET A 159 -7.31 5.66 6.64
CA MET A 159 -7.17 5.36 8.05
C MET A 159 -8.48 5.67 8.79
N SER A 160 -8.97 4.72 9.57
CA SER A 160 -10.03 4.95 10.56
C SER A 160 -9.43 5.26 11.92
N THR A 161 -10.07 6.11 12.71
CA THR A 161 -9.74 6.38 14.11
C THR A 161 -11.02 6.46 14.94
N ALA A 162 -11.08 5.67 16.02
CA ALA A 162 -12.13 5.71 17.03
C ALA A 162 -11.74 6.64 18.21
N ASP A 163 -12.71 6.99 19.08
CA ASP A 163 -12.47 7.89 20.22
C ASP A 163 -11.51 7.33 21.28
N ASN A 164 -11.46 6.01 21.43
CA ASN A 164 -10.50 5.31 22.29
C ASN A 164 -9.09 5.20 21.66
N ASN A 165 -8.81 6.00 20.61
CA ASN A 165 -7.57 6.01 19.83
C ASN A 165 -7.26 4.69 19.13
N GLN A 166 -8.24 3.80 18.95
CA GLN A 166 -8.04 2.63 18.09
C GLN A 166 -8.05 3.05 16.63
N GLN A 167 -7.08 2.50 15.89
CA GLN A 167 -6.83 2.86 14.51
C GLN A 167 -6.69 1.62 13.65
N SER A 168 -7.07 1.76 12.40
CA SER A 168 -6.82 0.79 11.35
C SER A 168 -6.52 1.56 10.08
N SER A 169 -5.60 1.06 9.27
CA SER A 169 -5.24 1.66 8.00
C SER A 169 -5.19 0.60 6.93
N ASP A 170 -5.65 0.96 5.75
CA ASP A 170 -5.59 0.10 4.59
C ASP A 170 -5.25 0.89 3.34
N ASN A 171 -4.73 0.20 2.34
CA ASN A 171 -4.27 0.79 1.11
C ASN A 171 -4.85 0.08 -0.11
N SER A 172 -5.06 0.84 -1.18
CA SER A 172 -5.48 0.30 -2.46
C SER A 172 -4.68 0.91 -3.58
N GLN A 173 -3.97 0.05 -4.32
CA GLN A 173 -3.17 0.41 -5.47
C GLN A 173 -4.00 0.36 -6.75
N PHE A 174 -3.76 1.32 -7.66
CA PHE A 174 -4.16 1.19 -9.06
C PHE A 174 -3.11 1.79 -9.98
N CYS A 175 -3.18 1.41 -11.26
CA CYS A 175 -2.27 1.90 -12.28
C CYS A 175 -2.99 2.71 -13.36
N ILE A 176 -2.34 3.77 -13.80
CA ILE A 176 -2.76 4.66 -14.88
C ILE A 176 -1.92 4.32 -16.11
N GLY A 177 -2.59 4.01 -17.22
CA GLY A 177 -1.95 3.72 -18.49
C GLY A 177 -2.08 4.92 -19.41
N LYS A 178 -0.98 5.39 -20.00
CA LYS A 178 -1.01 6.39 -21.07
C LYS A 178 -0.25 5.91 -22.29
N PRO A 179 -0.66 6.29 -23.51
CA PRO A 179 0.16 6.06 -24.69
C PRO A 179 1.49 6.81 -24.49
N VAL A 180 2.58 6.07 -24.52
CA VAL A 180 3.91 6.67 -24.75
C VAL A 180 3.92 7.15 -26.20
N LEU A 181 4.16 8.45 -26.39
CA LEU A 181 4.52 9.00 -27.69
C LEU A 181 5.88 8.38 -28.06
N GLY A 182 5.84 7.22 -28.70
CA GLY A 182 6.98 6.74 -29.46
C GLY A 182 7.01 7.54 -30.74
N GLU A 183 8.11 8.22 -31.04
CA GLU A 183 8.32 8.65 -32.42
C GLU A 183 8.34 7.38 -33.27
N THR A 184 7.48 7.38 -34.28
CA THR A 184 7.46 6.30 -35.25
C THR A 184 8.65 6.54 -36.15
N THR A 185 9.67 5.68 -36.08
CA THR A 185 10.69 5.70 -37.13
C THR A 185 10.01 5.44 -38.47
N LYS A 186 10.64 5.88 -39.58
CA LYS A 186 10.14 5.67 -40.95
C LYS A 186 9.91 4.17 -41.32
N GLY A 187 10.23 3.23 -40.41
CA GLY A 187 9.99 1.79 -40.50
C GLY A 187 9.03 1.20 -39.44
N GLY A 188 8.25 2.00 -38.72
CA GLY A 188 7.16 1.50 -37.84
C GLY A 188 7.58 1.02 -36.45
N LEU A 189 8.87 1.06 -36.10
CA LEU A 189 9.35 0.70 -34.77
C LEU A 189 9.19 1.89 -33.82
N LYS A 190 8.62 1.62 -32.63
CA LYS A 190 8.52 2.61 -31.55
C LYS A 190 9.92 2.89 -30.99
N VAL A 191 10.40 4.11 -31.18
CA VAL A 191 11.63 4.58 -30.54
C VAL A 191 11.25 5.50 -29.39
N PHE A 192 11.77 5.19 -28.20
CA PHE A 192 11.70 6.07 -27.06
C PHE A 192 12.83 7.09 -27.18
N PRO A 193 12.57 8.40 -27.06
CA PRO A 193 13.65 9.39 -27.10
C PRO A 193 14.68 9.08 -26.00
N SER A 194 15.97 9.14 -26.35
CA SER A 194 17.04 8.93 -25.38
C SER A 194 16.94 9.98 -24.29
N GLN A 195 16.94 9.57 -23.02
CA GLN A 195 17.02 10.52 -21.92
C GLN A 195 18.38 11.23 -21.96
N PRO A 196 18.44 12.57 -21.87
CA PRO A 196 19.69 13.27 -21.71
C PRO A 196 20.30 12.89 -20.36
N ILE A 197 21.32 12.04 -20.38
CA ILE A 197 22.16 11.74 -19.22
C ILE A 197 22.99 12.98 -18.91
N THR A 198 22.59 13.76 -17.91
CA THR A 198 23.25 15.02 -17.58
C THR A 198 24.63 14.81 -16.95
N LYS A 199 24.91 13.61 -16.40
CA LYS A 199 26.26 13.16 -16.00
C LYS A 199 26.34 11.64 -16.08
N THR A 200 27.33 11.12 -16.78
CA THR A 200 27.78 9.73 -16.62
C THR A 200 28.43 9.61 -15.24
N PRO A 201 27.99 8.72 -14.33
CA PRO A 201 28.76 8.40 -13.13
C PRO A 201 30.13 7.88 -13.55
N ALA A 202 31.20 8.32 -12.87
CA ALA A 202 32.54 7.81 -13.11
C ALA A 202 32.62 6.34 -12.65
N THR A 203 32.25 5.40 -13.52
CA THR A 203 32.55 3.98 -13.33
C THR A 203 33.95 3.70 -13.86
N GLY A 204 34.94 3.97 -13.02
CA GLY A 204 36.30 3.48 -13.20
C GLY A 204 37.07 3.66 -11.89
N PRO A 205 37.68 2.62 -11.31
CA PRO A 205 38.70 2.84 -10.29
C PRO A 205 39.80 3.69 -10.93
N GLU A 206 40.24 4.73 -10.22
CA GLU A 206 41.24 5.66 -10.72
C GLU A 206 42.46 4.90 -11.28
N MET A 207 42.77 5.16 -12.55
CA MET A 207 43.96 4.65 -13.25
C MET A 207 45.27 5.22 -12.69
N LEU A 208 45.30 5.70 -11.45
CA LEU A 208 46.50 6.18 -10.76
C LEU A 208 47.21 5.09 -9.92
N GLY A 209 46.67 3.88 -9.84
CA GLY A 209 47.29 2.77 -9.10
C GLY A 209 48.11 1.78 -9.94
N LEU A 210 48.04 1.83 -11.27
CA LEU A 210 48.57 0.76 -12.15
C LEU A 210 49.86 1.14 -12.90
N LEU A 211 50.65 2.07 -12.37
CA LEU A 211 52.03 2.34 -12.82
C LEU A 211 53.09 1.74 -11.87
N GLY A 212 52.67 1.06 -10.79
CA GLY A 212 53.57 0.49 -9.78
C GLY A 212 53.89 -1.00 -9.92
N LEU A 213 53.36 -1.71 -10.92
CA LEU A 213 53.53 -3.17 -11.07
C LEU A 213 54.13 -3.56 -12.42
N ILE A 214 55.33 -3.05 -12.72
CA ILE A 214 56.23 -3.69 -13.68
C ILE A 214 57.49 -4.13 -12.94
N PRO A 215 57.56 -5.37 -12.44
CA PRO A 215 58.82 -6.06 -12.31
C PRO A 215 58.89 -7.20 -13.34
N SER A 216 59.97 -7.18 -14.13
CA SER A 216 60.63 -8.34 -14.75
C SER A 216 59.87 -9.15 -15.82
N ALA A 217 59.98 -8.68 -17.07
CA ALA A 217 59.94 -9.55 -18.25
C ALA A 217 60.97 -9.09 -19.31
N ILE A 218 62.24 -8.93 -18.92
CA ILE A 218 63.38 -8.64 -19.84
C ILE A 218 64.39 -9.81 -19.85
N THR A 219 63.97 -11.05 -19.54
CA THR A 219 64.88 -12.20 -19.51
C THR A 219 64.50 -13.33 -20.48
N GLY A 220 63.80 -13.02 -21.57
CA GLY A 220 63.33 -14.03 -22.55
C GLY A 220 63.80 -13.86 -24.00
N PHE A 221 64.44 -12.74 -24.37
CA PHE A 221 64.62 -12.38 -25.79
C PHE A 221 66.04 -12.55 -26.35
N PHE A 222 67.02 -13.06 -25.57
CA PHE A 222 68.42 -13.15 -26.02
C PHE A 222 69.06 -14.55 -26.07
N LEU A 223 68.28 -15.64 -26.09
CA LEU A 223 68.85 -17.00 -26.26
C LEU A 223 68.16 -17.83 -27.36
N ARG A 224 68.04 -17.27 -28.57
CA ARG A 224 67.79 -18.08 -29.77
C ARG A 224 68.44 -17.52 -31.03
N LYS A 225 69.77 -17.44 -31.02
CA LYS A 225 70.56 -17.38 -32.27
C LYS A 225 72.05 -17.70 -32.06
N LYS A 226 72.39 -18.99 -31.91
CA LYS A 226 73.66 -19.58 -32.39
C LYS A 226 73.73 -21.07 -32.02
N THR A 227 73.30 -21.93 -32.95
CA THR A 227 73.92 -23.23 -33.26
C THR A 227 73.37 -23.70 -34.61
N SER A 228 74.05 -23.33 -35.69
CA SER A 228 74.11 -24.09 -36.94
C SER A 228 75.31 -23.59 -37.73
N SER A 229 76.42 -24.27 -37.54
CA SER A 229 77.35 -24.70 -38.59
C SER A 229 78.21 -25.82 -38.05
#